data_AF-A0A858RA89-F1
#
_entry.id   AF-A0A858RA89-F1
#
_cell.length_a   1.000
_cell.length_b   1.000
_cell.length_c   1.000
_cell.angle_alpha   90.00
_cell.angle_beta   90.00
_cell.angle_gamma   90.00
#
_symmetry.space_group_name_H-M   'P 1'
#
loop_
_entity.id
_entity.type
_entity.pdbx_description
1 polymer ?
#
loop_
_entity_poly.entity_id
_entity_poly.type
_entity_poly.pdbx_seq_one_letter_code
_entity_poly.pdbx_strand_id
1 'polypeptide(L)'
;MEPGLAGWQLALLVHGVLALIGLWPALRLLERAGLPRGWALSLAVPVLGWPAFATLLAFKAWPTLPPREEKLHPRERMRRERAAMAAKQGG
;
A
#
# COMPACT_ATOMS: atom_id res chain seq x y z
N MET A 1 -25.46 14.13 11.98
CA MET A 1 -24.47 14.45 10.95
C MET A 1 -24.28 13.19 10.13
N GLU A 2 -24.69 13.24 8.86
CA GLU A 2 -24.55 12.13 7.93
C GLU A 2 -23.11 11.58 7.96
N PRO A 3 -22.90 10.25 7.87
CA PRO A 3 -21.57 9.70 7.69
C PRO A 3 -21.12 10.04 6.27
N GLY A 4 -20.64 11.27 6.09
CA GLY A 4 -20.02 11.71 4.85
C GLY A 4 -18.91 10.73 4.51
N LEU A 5 -18.94 10.22 3.27
CA LEU A 5 -18.02 9.23 2.74
C LEU A 5 -16.60 9.45 3.29
N ALA A 6 -16.13 8.54 4.15
CA ALA A 6 -14.80 8.56 4.72
C ALA A 6 -13.78 8.69 3.57
N GLY A 7 -12.73 9.50 3.72
CA GLY A 7 -11.87 9.92 2.59
C GLY A 7 -11.33 8.78 1.70
N TRP A 8 -11.19 7.56 2.23
CA TRP A 8 -10.81 6.37 1.46
C TRP A 8 -11.92 5.85 0.53
N GLN A 9 -13.19 5.99 0.91
CA GLN A 9 -14.36 5.63 0.12
C GLN A 9 -14.48 6.55 -1.10
N LEU A 10 -14.26 7.86 -0.89
CA LEU A 10 -14.19 8.83 -1.99
C LEU A 10 -13.05 8.51 -2.93
N ALA A 11 -11.86 8.17 -2.40
CA ALA A 11 -10.71 7.79 -3.22
C ALA A 11 -11.00 6.55 -4.09
N LEU A 12 -11.64 5.50 -3.53
CA LEU A 12 -12.05 4.32 -4.30
C LEU A 12 -13.11 4.65 -5.35
N LEU A 13 -14.07 5.52 -5.03
CA LEU A 13 -15.11 5.96 -5.97
C LEU A 13 -14.51 6.72 -7.16
N VAL A 14 -13.65 7.71 -6.88
CA VAL A 14 -12.94 8.47 -7.92
C VAL A 14 -12.09 7.56 -8.78
N HIS A 15 -11.38 6.61 -8.17
CA HIS A 15 -10.55 5.65 -8.91
C HIS A 15 -11.41 4.71 -9.77
N GLY A 16 -12.53 4.22 -9.26
CA GLY A 16 -13.48 3.39 -9.99
C GLY A 16 -14.06 4.12 -11.20
N VAL A 17 -14.44 5.39 -11.05
CA VAL A 17 -14.94 6.21 -12.17
C VAL A 17 -13.85 6.43 -13.23
N LEU A 18 -12.63 6.78 -12.82
CA LEU A 18 -11.50 6.94 -13.74
C LEU A 18 -11.16 5.64 -14.47
N ALA A 19 -11.21 4.51 -13.77
CA ALA A 19 -11.01 3.18 -14.35
C ALA A 19 -12.07 2.84 -15.41
N LEU A 20 -13.34 3.15 -15.16
CA LEU A 20 -14.43 2.96 -16.12
C LEU A 20 -14.26 3.85 -17.36
N ILE A 21 -13.86 5.11 -17.17
CA ILE A 21 -13.53 6.02 -18.28
C ILE A 21 -12.36 5.46 -19.10
N GLY A 22 -11.33 4.92 -18.44
CA GLY A 22 -10.20 4.26 -19.08
C GLY A 22 -10.54 2.96 -19.82
N LEU A 23 -11.68 2.34 -19.50
CA LEU A 23 -12.15 1.11 -20.16
C LEU A 23 -12.73 1.38 -21.56
N TRP A 24 -13.23 2.59 -21.81
CA TRP A 24 -13.80 3.00 -23.09
C TRP A 24 -12.85 2.81 -24.30
N PRO A 25 -11.60 3.32 -24.28
CA PRO A 25 -10.67 3.09 -25.38
C PRO A 25 -10.32 1.60 -25.55
N ALA A 26 -10.26 0.83 -24.46
CA ALA A 26 -10.03 -0.61 -24.53
C ALA A 26 -11.17 -1.32 -25.26
N LEU A 27 -12.43 -1.01 -24.91
CA LEU A 27 -13.60 -1.57 -25.60
C LEU A 27 -13.61 -1.22 -27.10
N ARG A 28 -13.30 0.03 -27.46
CA ARG A 28 -13.14 0.44 -28.86
C ARG A 28 -12.03 -0.31 -29.59
N LEU A 29 -10.91 -0.60 -28.90
CA LEU A 29 -9.80 -1.35 -29.47
C LEU A 29 -10.20 -2.82 -29.73
N LEU A 30 -10.90 -3.44 -28.78
CA LEU A 30 -11.39 -4.81 -28.90
C LEU A 30 -12.40 -4.95 -30.05
N GLU A 31 -13.33 -4.00 -30.18
CA GLU A 31 -14.28 -3.97 -31.30
C GLU A 31 -13.57 -3.87 -32.66
N ARG A 32 -12.56 -3.00 -32.74
CA ARG A 32 -11.74 -2.87 -33.96
C ARG A 32 -10.96 -4.14 -34.28
N ALA A 33 -10.51 -4.86 -33.26
CA ALA A 33 -9.80 -6.11 -33.42
C ALA A 33 -10.74 -7.32 -33.67
N GLY A 34 -12.07 -7.13 -33.62
CA GLY A 34 -13.05 -8.20 -33.75
C GLY A 34 -13.12 -9.15 -32.55
N LEU A 35 -12.55 -8.76 -31.41
CA LEU A 35 -12.54 -9.58 -30.20
C LEU A 35 -13.84 -9.40 -29.38
N PRO A 36 -14.25 -10.44 -28.62
CA PRO A 36 -15.39 -10.33 -27.72
C PRO A 36 -15.13 -9.29 -26.63
N ARG A 37 -16.07 -8.36 -26.43
CA ARG A 37 -15.98 -7.29 -25.41
C ARG A 37 -15.68 -7.80 -23.99
N GLY A 38 -16.06 -9.04 -23.68
CA GLY A 38 -15.77 -9.68 -22.39
C GLY A 38 -14.27 -9.77 -22.05
N TRP A 39 -13.39 -9.76 -23.05
CA TRP A 39 -11.94 -9.72 -22.81
C TRP A 39 -11.48 -8.41 -22.17
N ALA A 40 -12.24 -7.33 -22.28
CA ALA A 40 -11.94 -6.08 -21.56
C ALA A 40 -12.05 -6.25 -20.03
N LEU A 41 -12.80 -7.24 -19.53
CA LEU A 41 -12.85 -7.55 -18.09
C LEU A 41 -11.50 -8.06 -17.57
N SER A 42 -10.63 -8.62 -18.43
CA SER A 42 -9.28 -8.98 -18.02
C SER A 42 -8.45 -7.77 -17.60
N LEU A 43 -8.77 -6.58 -18.13
CA LEU A 43 -8.15 -5.31 -17.74
C LEU A 43 -8.68 -4.80 -16.40
N ALA A 44 -9.84 -5.26 -15.92
CA ALA A 44 -10.34 -4.88 -14.60
C ALA A 44 -9.39 -5.35 -13.48
N VAL A 45 -8.69 -6.48 -13.67
CA VAL A 45 -7.72 -7.00 -12.68
C VAL A 45 -6.53 -6.06 -12.46
N PRO A 46 -5.76 -5.66 -13.48
CA PRO A 46 -4.68 -4.70 -13.27
C PRO A 46 -5.17 -3.28 -12.93
N VAL A 47 -6.32 -2.86 -13.47
CA VAL A 47 -6.82 -1.49 -13.29
C VAL A 47 -7.45 -1.29 -11.91
N LEU A 48 -8.16 -2.28 -11.36
CA LEU A 48 -8.84 -2.17 -10.06
C LEU A 48 -8.14 -2.96 -8.96
N GLY A 49 -7.51 -4.09 -9.29
CA GLY A 49 -6.89 -4.97 -8.31
C GLY A 49 -5.69 -4.34 -7.61
N TRP A 50 -4.79 -3.69 -8.35
CA TRP A 50 -3.62 -3.03 -7.74
C TRP A 50 -4.00 -1.85 -6.83
N PRO A 51 -4.86 -0.91 -7.26
CA PRO A 51 -5.31 0.18 -6.39
C PRO A 51 -6.09 -0.32 -5.17
N ALA A 52 -7.01 -1.28 -5.34
CA ALA A 52 -7.77 -1.83 -4.22
C ALA A 52 -6.85 -2.51 -3.21
N PHE A 53 -5.84 -3.25 -3.69
CA PHE A 53 -4.81 -3.86 -2.86
C PHE A 53 -3.96 -2.83 -2.13
N ALA A 54 -3.51 -1.78 -2.82
CA ALA A 54 -2.73 -0.70 -2.23
C ALA A 54 -3.53 0.09 -1.18
N THR A 55 -4.80 0.40 -1.45
CA THR A 55 -5.70 1.02 -0.46
C THR A 55 -5.88 0.11 0.74
N LEU A 56 -6.10 -1.19 0.52
CA LEU A 56 -6.22 -2.15 1.62
C LEU A 56 -4.95 -2.20 2.47
N LEU A 57 -3.76 -2.22 1.87
CA LEU A 57 -2.49 -2.18 2.60
C LEU A 57 -2.25 -0.86 3.34
N ALA A 58 -2.74 0.26 2.80
CA ALA A 58 -2.57 1.58 3.40
C ALA A 58 -3.43 1.76 4.66
N PHE A 59 -4.63 1.17 4.69
CA PHE A 59 -5.58 1.33 5.81
C PHE A 59 -5.68 0.11 6.73
N LYS A 60 -5.25 -1.07 6.28
CA LYS A 60 -5.20 -2.25 7.15
C LYS A 60 -4.08 -2.07 8.16
N ALA A 61 -4.42 -2.15 9.45
CA ALA A 61 -3.44 -2.17 10.52
C ALA A 61 -2.43 -3.28 10.23
N TRP A 62 -1.16 -2.90 10.09
CA TRP A 62 -0.09 -3.86 9.89
C TRP A 62 0.03 -4.74 11.14
N PRO A 63 0.30 -6.04 10.98
CA PRO A 63 0.63 -6.89 12.12
C PRO A 63 1.80 -6.26 12.87
N THR A 64 1.81 -6.40 14.19
CA THR A 64 2.91 -5.91 15.04
C THR A 64 4.21 -6.54 14.56
N LEU A 65 4.98 -5.77 13.79
CA LEU A 65 6.27 -6.22 13.30
C LEU A 65 7.22 -6.33 14.50
N PRO A 66 8.08 -7.36 14.55
CA PRO A 66 9.11 -7.41 15.57
C PRO A 66 9.91 -6.11 15.52
N PRO A 67 10.28 -5.54 16.70
CA PRO A 67 11.03 -4.31 16.75
C PRO A 67 12.26 -4.40 15.84
N ARG A 68 12.40 -3.43 14.93
CA ARG A 68 13.58 -3.38 14.06
C ARG A 68 14.81 -3.34 14.96
N GLU A 69 15.73 -4.28 14.78
CA GLU A 69 17.00 -4.25 15.50
C GLU A 69 17.62 -2.87 15.33
N GLU A 70 17.78 -2.17 16.45
CA GLU A 70 18.34 -0.83 16.47
C GLU A 70 19.78 -0.95 15.97
N LYS A 71 19.99 -0.51 14.73
CA LYS A 71 21.33 -0.36 14.15
C LYS A 71 21.98 0.84 14.81
N LEU A 72 22.35 0.69 16.08
CA LEU A 72 23.17 1.67 16.78
C LEU A 72 24.45 1.88 15.98
N HIS A 73 24.79 3.15 15.78
CA HIS A 73 26.05 3.52 15.17
C HIS A 73 27.19 2.91 16.00
N PRO A 74 28.29 2.39 15.39
CA PRO A 74 29.33 1.67 16.11
C PRO A 74 29.90 2.42 17.32
N ARG A 75 30.01 3.75 17.21
CA ARG A 75 30.46 4.62 18.30
C ARG A 75 29.50 4.65 19.50
N GLU A 76 28.20 4.61 19.25
CA GLU A 76 27.20 4.59 20.31
C GLU A 76 27.08 3.21 20.97
N ARG A 77 27.27 2.13 20.20
CA ARG A 77 27.42 0.78 20.75
C ARG A 77 28.58 0.72 21.75
N MET A 78 29.76 1.17 21.33
CA MET A 78 30.95 1.21 22.19
C MET A 78 30.76 2.10 23.44
N ARG A 79 30.04 3.24 23.31
CA ARG A 79 29.76 4.11 24.47
C ARG A 79 28.85 3.43 25.49
N ARG A 80 27.81 2.72 25.03
CA ARG A 80 26.89 1.95 25.90
C ARG A 80 27.60 0.77 26.56
N GLU A 81 28.46 0.07 25.83
CA GLU A 81 29.27 -1.03 26.38
C GLU A 81 30.22 -0.54 27.48
N ARG A 82 30.92 0.59 27.26
CA ARG A 82 31.80 1.19 28.27
C ARG A 82 31.03 1.64 29.52
N ALA A 83 29.86 2.23 29.34
CA ALA A 83 29.01 2.63 30.46
C ALA A 83 28.50 1.41 31.25
N ALA A 84 28.13 0.33 30.57
CA ALA A 84 27.70 -0.92 31.21
C ALA A 84 28.85 -1.62 31.96
N MET A 85 30.08 -1.57 31.42
CA MET A 85 31.26 -2.10 32.10
C MET A 85 31.64 -1.27 33.34
N ALA A 86 31.52 0.05 33.26
CA ALA A 86 31.75 0.94 34.40
C ALA A 86 30.72 0.71 35.53
N ALA A 87 29.45 0.51 35.19
CA ALA A 87 28.39 0.21 36.17
C ALA A 87 28.59 -1.14 36.87
N LYS A 88 29.20 -2.13 36.21
CA LYS A 88 29.52 -3.44 36.82
C LYS A 88 30.77 -3.44 37.70
N GLN A 89 31.66 -2.47 37.54
CA GLN A 89 32.88 -2.35 38.36
C GLN A 89 32.69 -1.45 39.58
N GLY A 90 31.62 -0.66 39.64
CA GLY A 90 31.32 0.27 40.72
C GLY A 90 30.24 -0.17 41.71
N GLY A 91 29.81 -1.44 41.68
CA GLY A 91 28.90 -2.06 42.66
C GLY A 91 29.52 -3.31 43.25
#